data_AF-A0A9X8DLI5-F1
#
_entry.id   AF-A0A9X8DLI5-F1
#
_cell.length_a   1.000
_cell.length_b   1.000
_cell.length_c   1.000
_cell.angle_alpha   90.00
_cell.angle_beta   90.00
_cell.angle_gamma   90.00
#
_symmetry.space_group_name_H-M   'P 1'
#
loop_
_entity.id
_entity.type
_entity.pdbx_description
1 polymer ?
#
loop_
_entity_poly.entity_id
_entity_poly.type
_entity_poly.pdbx_seq_one_letter_code
_entity_poly.pdbx_strand_id
1 'polypeptide(L)'
;QVATHKIIDPVANFHLQNGAQVESVNFHADTADRGVSFGVMINYKYSMHLATDNTSISYQRDSTIAVSPSVVPLLINMSPSHHHPFLQAIQDLDHNKKHDIHVLATQFAKGTTILRRGQLPDAVYFICLGQVRVDTVPSSILAQGQSFGDAEVVNGEPVRFSVVAMSVCHVLFVRHKDMVTLLDLVPSLRPAAPPTRMDSRL
;
A
#
# COMPACT_ATOMS: atom_id res chain seq x y z
N GLN A 1 3.52 -15.68 18.88
CA GLN A 1 4.68 -15.26 18.09
C GLN A 1 4.18 -14.96 16.68
N VAL A 2 4.20 -13.69 16.26
CA VAL A 2 3.97 -13.35 14.85
C VAL A 2 5.29 -13.69 14.15
N ALA A 3 5.31 -14.77 13.38
CA ALA A 3 6.50 -15.13 12.61
C ALA A 3 6.79 -13.99 11.63
N THR A 4 7.90 -13.29 11.81
CA THR A 4 8.39 -12.30 10.85
C THR A 4 8.77 -13.06 9.58
N HIS A 5 7.93 -12.94 8.55
CA HIS A 5 8.17 -13.57 7.26
C HIS A 5 9.20 -12.73 6.50
N LYS A 6 10.47 -12.91 6.84
CA LYS A 6 11.56 -12.37 6.04
C LYS A 6 11.47 -12.93 4.62
N ILE A 7 11.86 -12.11 3.64
CA ILE A 7 11.96 -12.57 2.27
C ILE A 7 12.99 -13.69 2.19
N ILE A 8 12.58 -14.78 1.55
CA ILE A 8 13.38 -16.00 1.36
C ILE A 8 14.53 -15.79 0.37
N ASP A 9 14.38 -14.87 -0.57
CA ASP A 9 15.43 -14.53 -1.53
C ASP A 9 16.57 -13.76 -0.82
N PRO A 10 17.80 -14.30 -0.82
CA PRO A 10 18.90 -13.72 -0.06
C PRO A 10 19.34 -12.35 -0.59
N VAL A 11 19.22 -12.11 -1.90
CA VAL A 11 19.62 -10.83 -2.52
C VAL A 11 18.63 -9.73 -2.15
N ALA A 12 17.33 -9.98 -2.33
CA ALA A 12 16.26 -9.10 -1.90
C ALA A 12 16.36 -8.82 -0.41
N ASN A 13 16.53 -9.86 0.41
CA ASN A 13 16.65 -9.72 1.85
C ASN A 13 17.87 -8.86 2.23
N PHE A 14 19.02 -9.01 1.56
CA PHE A 14 20.18 -8.14 1.77
C PHE A 14 19.86 -6.67 1.47
N HIS A 15 19.29 -6.37 0.32
CA HIS A 15 18.98 -4.98 -0.06
C HIS A 15 17.95 -4.34 0.89
N LEU A 16 16.89 -5.07 1.23
CA LEU A 16 15.81 -4.55 2.08
C LEU A 16 16.23 -4.38 3.53
N GLN A 17 17.08 -5.26 4.07
CA GLN A 17 17.65 -5.09 5.42
C GLN A 17 18.49 -3.82 5.52
N ASN A 18 19.13 -3.41 4.43
CA ASN A 18 19.93 -2.18 4.35
C ASN A 18 19.09 -0.95 3.98
N GLY A 19 17.77 -1.07 3.91
CA GLY A 19 16.85 0.06 3.71
C GLY A 19 16.58 0.42 2.24
N ALA A 20 16.92 -0.46 1.30
CA ALA A 20 16.52 -0.25 -0.09
C ALA A 20 14.99 -0.39 -0.27
N GLN A 21 14.46 0.29 -1.27
CA GLN A 21 13.14 0.02 -1.82
C GLN A 21 13.24 -0.80 -3.11
N VAL A 22 12.16 -1.48 -3.47
CA VAL A 22 12.00 -2.08 -4.80
C VAL A 22 11.72 -0.97 -5.81
N GLU A 23 12.64 -0.74 -6.75
CA GLU A 23 12.56 0.40 -7.69
C GLU A 23 11.90 0.03 -9.01
N SER A 24 12.26 -1.11 -9.59
CA SER A 24 11.71 -1.57 -10.87
C SER A 24 11.82 -3.08 -10.99
N VAL A 25 10.90 -3.66 -11.76
CA VAL A 25 10.91 -5.06 -12.17
C VAL A 25 11.12 -5.09 -13.69
N ASN A 26 12.23 -5.67 -14.11
CA ASN A 26 12.60 -5.79 -15.52
C ASN A 26 12.38 -7.22 -15.97
N PHE A 27 11.45 -7.39 -16.91
CA PHE A 27 11.24 -8.66 -17.61
C PHE A 27 12.20 -8.76 -18.80
N HIS A 28 12.61 -9.98 -19.16
CA HIS A 28 13.64 -10.29 -20.16
C HIS A 28 15.05 -9.79 -19.83
N ALA A 29 15.39 -9.70 -18.54
CA ALA A 29 16.65 -9.12 -18.10
C ALA A 29 17.89 -10.01 -18.36
N ASP A 30 17.70 -11.31 -18.58
CA ASP A 30 18.76 -12.21 -19.03
C ASP A 30 18.19 -13.19 -20.06
N THR A 31 18.79 -13.22 -21.25
CA THR A 31 18.48 -14.16 -22.34
C THR A 31 19.68 -15.05 -22.67
N ALA A 32 20.76 -14.96 -21.89
CA ALA A 32 21.98 -15.72 -22.13
C ALA A 32 21.90 -17.12 -21.51
N ASP A 33 22.43 -18.12 -22.22
CA ASP A 33 22.49 -19.54 -21.82
C ASP A 33 23.31 -19.83 -20.54
N ARG A 34 23.83 -18.81 -19.84
CA ARG A 34 24.84 -18.96 -18.77
C ARG A 34 24.36 -18.64 -17.36
N GLY A 35 23.10 -18.27 -17.16
CA GLY A 35 22.58 -18.00 -15.81
C GLY A 35 21.06 -17.90 -15.78
N VAL A 36 20.43 -18.64 -14.87
CA VAL A 36 18.98 -18.62 -14.69
C VAL A 36 18.56 -17.48 -13.76
N SER A 37 18.49 -16.25 -14.28
CA SER A 37 17.35 -15.43 -13.87
C SER A 37 16.14 -16.01 -14.60
N PHE A 38 14.96 -16.13 -13.99
CA PHE A 38 13.75 -16.58 -14.70
C PHE A 38 13.25 -15.52 -15.72
N GLY A 39 14.17 -14.81 -16.38
CA GLY A 39 13.95 -13.63 -17.20
C GLY A 39 13.56 -12.39 -16.39
N VAL A 40 13.66 -12.40 -15.05
CA VAL A 40 13.22 -11.28 -14.20
C VAL A 40 14.40 -10.74 -13.38
N MET A 41 14.64 -9.43 -13.45
CA MET A 41 15.58 -8.70 -12.61
C MET A 41 14.83 -7.64 -11.81
N ILE A 42 15.17 -7.52 -10.54
CA ILE A 42 14.63 -6.47 -9.66
C ILE A 42 15.74 -5.48 -9.38
N ASN A 43 15.48 -4.20 -9.65
CA ASN A 43 16.35 -3.12 -9.23
C ASN A 43 15.95 -2.64 -7.83
N TYR A 44 16.96 -2.40 -6.99
CA TYR A 44 16.79 -1.86 -5.65
C TYR A 44 17.41 -0.46 -5.59
N LYS A 45 16.73 0.47 -4.94
CA LYS A 45 17.21 1.86 -4.80
C LYS A 45 17.30 2.24 -3.32
N TYR A 46 18.42 2.83 -2.96
CA TYR A 46 18.60 3.52 -1.69
C TYR A 46 18.26 4.99 -1.91
N SER A 47 17.22 5.47 -1.24
CA SER A 47 16.82 6.88 -1.30
C SER A 47 17.03 7.48 0.07
N MET A 48 17.74 8.61 0.16
CA MET A 48 17.90 9.33 1.44
C MET A 48 16.59 9.99 1.90
N HIS A 49 15.65 10.25 0.97
CA HIS A 49 14.34 10.83 1.27
C HIS A 49 13.46 9.83 2.04
N LEU A 50 13.50 8.56 1.63
CA LEU A 50 13.04 7.47 2.48
C LEU A 50 14.10 7.30 3.56
N ALA A 51 14.01 8.01 4.68
CA ALA A 51 15.00 7.88 5.77
C ALA A 51 15.40 6.40 5.91
N THR A 52 16.65 6.06 5.56
CA THR A 52 17.11 4.68 5.39
C THR A 52 16.81 3.82 6.62
N ASP A 53 16.72 4.48 7.77
CA ASP A 53 16.29 3.93 9.05
C ASP A 53 14.81 3.51 9.03
N ASN A 54 13.89 4.33 8.52
CA ASN A 54 12.46 4.00 8.52
C ASN A 54 12.12 2.77 7.65
N THR A 55 12.74 2.62 6.47
CA THR A 55 12.49 1.46 5.59
C THR A 55 13.13 0.19 6.14
N SER A 56 14.39 0.25 6.55
CA SER A 56 15.10 -0.89 7.16
C SER A 56 14.46 -1.33 8.49
N ILE A 57 14.11 -0.38 9.37
CA ILE A 57 13.41 -0.66 10.64
C ILE A 57 12.04 -1.27 10.36
N SER A 58 11.28 -0.74 9.40
CA SER A 58 9.96 -1.31 9.04
C SER A 58 10.08 -2.73 8.50
N TYR A 59 11.10 -3.01 7.69
CA TYR A 59 11.36 -4.35 7.18
C TYR A 59 11.79 -5.32 8.29
N GLN A 60 12.72 -4.90 9.16
CA GLN A 60 13.20 -5.72 10.26
C GLN A 60 12.11 -6.02 11.30
N ARG A 61 11.22 -5.05 11.57
CA ARG A 61 10.14 -5.17 12.56
C ARG A 61 8.95 -5.97 12.04
N ASP A 62 8.45 -5.58 10.86
CA ASP A 62 7.13 -6.00 10.38
C ASP A 62 7.17 -6.63 8.97
N SER A 63 8.37 -6.90 8.42
CA SER A 63 8.54 -7.39 7.03
C SER A 63 7.87 -6.48 5.99
N THR A 64 7.76 -5.19 6.31
CA THR A 64 7.19 -4.16 5.42
C THR A 64 8.25 -3.67 4.44
N ILE A 65 7.88 -3.55 3.16
CA ILE A 65 8.80 -3.25 2.07
C ILE A 65 8.36 -1.96 1.39
N ALA A 66 9.28 -1.02 1.17
CA ALA A 66 8.98 0.13 0.33
C ALA A 66 9.03 -0.25 -1.15
N VAL A 67 8.06 0.23 -1.92
CA VAL A 67 7.98 0.02 -3.37
C VAL A 67 7.86 1.36 -4.08
N SER A 68 8.56 1.50 -5.20
CA SER A 68 8.42 2.65 -6.08
C SER A 68 7.00 2.69 -6.66
N PRO A 69 6.38 3.89 -6.78
CA PRO A 69 5.09 4.06 -7.46
C PRO A 69 5.06 3.45 -8.87
N SER A 70 6.20 3.41 -9.57
CA SER A 70 6.31 2.80 -10.90
C SER A 70 6.10 1.27 -10.91
N VAL A 71 6.26 0.60 -9.76
CA VAL A 71 6.06 -0.85 -9.61
C VAL A 71 4.60 -1.19 -9.29
N VAL A 72 3.84 -0.24 -8.74
CA VAL A 72 2.45 -0.44 -8.29
C VAL A 72 1.54 -1.02 -9.38
N PRO A 73 1.58 -0.55 -10.65
CA PRO A 73 0.74 -1.11 -11.72
C PRO A 73 1.03 -2.59 -12.03
N LEU A 74 2.21 -3.11 -11.65
CA LEU A 74 2.55 -4.53 -11.82
C LEU A 74 1.99 -5.40 -10.71
N LEU A 75 1.74 -4.83 -9.51
CA LEU A 75 1.33 -5.56 -8.31
C LEU A 75 -0.18 -5.64 -8.15
N ILE A 76 -0.88 -4.63 -8.65
CA ILE A 76 -2.33 -4.61 -8.70
C ILE A 76 -2.67 -4.69 -10.17
N ASN A 77 -3.38 -5.75 -10.58
CA ASN A 77 -3.87 -5.94 -11.95
C ASN A 77 -4.96 -4.89 -12.24
N MET A 78 -4.54 -3.63 -12.36
CA MET A 78 -5.39 -2.51 -12.70
C MET A 78 -5.63 -2.60 -14.20
N SER A 79 -6.85 -2.95 -14.60
CA SER A 79 -7.30 -2.63 -15.95
C SER A 79 -7.03 -1.14 -16.18
N PRO A 80 -6.50 -0.69 -17.34
CA PRO A 80 -6.14 0.71 -17.57
C PRO A 80 -7.26 1.72 -17.26
N SER A 81 -8.52 1.27 -17.30
CA SER A 81 -9.72 2.04 -16.99
C SER A 81 -10.06 2.17 -15.48
N HIS A 82 -9.33 1.52 -14.57
CA HIS A 82 -9.62 1.45 -13.14
C HIS A 82 -8.37 1.62 -12.27
N HIS A 83 -7.66 2.73 -12.44
CA HIS A 83 -6.62 3.12 -11.49
C HIS A 83 -7.26 3.60 -10.19
N HIS A 84 -6.78 3.12 -9.04
CA HIS A 84 -7.24 3.66 -7.76
C HIS A 84 -6.79 5.13 -7.64
N PRO A 85 -7.70 6.09 -7.36
CA PRO A 85 -7.39 7.52 -7.43
C PRO A 85 -6.19 7.93 -6.58
N PHE A 86 -6.04 7.37 -5.38
CA PHE A 86 -4.86 7.61 -4.55
C PHE A 86 -3.55 7.11 -5.17
N LEU A 87 -3.52 5.87 -5.70
CA LEU A 87 -2.30 5.31 -6.28
C LEU A 87 -1.90 6.07 -7.56
N GLN A 88 -2.90 6.49 -8.36
CA GLN A 88 -2.67 7.34 -9.53
C GLN A 88 -2.06 8.68 -9.12
N ALA A 89 -2.66 9.37 -8.14
CA ALA A 89 -2.15 10.65 -7.68
C ALA A 89 -0.73 10.55 -7.12
N ILE A 90 -0.41 9.47 -6.40
CA ILE A 90 0.95 9.21 -5.92
C ILE A 90 1.92 9.03 -7.09
N GLN A 91 1.53 8.28 -8.12
CA GLN A 91 2.36 8.09 -9.31
C GLN A 91 2.61 9.41 -10.06
N ASP A 92 1.58 10.24 -10.21
CA ASP A 92 1.68 11.56 -10.86
C ASP A 92 2.58 12.53 -10.08
N LEU A 93 2.54 12.47 -8.75
CA LEU A 93 3.39 13.29 -7.88
C LEU A 93 4.85 12.80 -7.88
N ASP A 94 5.09 11.49 -7.99
CA ASP A 94 6.44 10.91 -7.97
C ASP A 94 7.25 11.34 -9.20
N HIS A 95 6.58 11.45 -10.36
CA HIS A 95 7.17 12.01 -11.57
C HIS A 95 7.72 13.44 -11.36
N ASN A 96 7.13 14.20 -10.44
CA ASN A 96 7.52 15.56 -10.10
C ASN A 96 8.52 15.66 -8.91
N LYS A 97 8.91 14.52 -8.30
CA LYS A 97 9.93 14.37 -7.25
C LYS A 97 9.81 15.34 -6.07
N LYS A 98 8.60 15.64 -5.61
CA LYS A 98 8.34 16.69 -4.61
C LYS A 98 7.52 16.25 -3.39
N HIS A 99 7.59 14.99 -2.99
CA HIS A 99 6.86 14.53 -1.81
C HIS A 99 7.54 13.34 -1.12
N ASP A 100 7.16 13.14 0.14
CA ASP A 100 7.60 12.05 1.00
C ASP A 100 6.42 11.12 1.27
N ILE A 101 5.80 10.61 0.20
CA ILE A 101 4.66 9.68 0.29
C ILE A 101 5.16 8.33 -0.16
N HIS A 102 5.05 7.33 0.71
CA HIS A 102 5.58 6.00 0.43
C HIS A 102 4.46 5.01 0.23
N VAL A 103 4.59 4.22 -0.83
CA VAL A 103 3.78 3.01 -1.01
C VAL A 103 4.58 1.85 -0.41
N LEU A 104 3.93 1.13 0.49
CA LEU A 104 4.53 0.03 1.24
C LEU A 104 3.80 -1.27 0.91
N ALA A 105 4.52 -2.38 0.93
CA ALA A 105 3.98 -3.72 0.71
C ALA A 105 4.14 -4.56 1.98
N THR A 106 3.12 -5.37 2.29
CA THR A 106 3.17 -6.37 3.36
C THR A 106 2.24 -7.55 3.07
N GLN A 107 2.32 -8.57 3.91
CA GLN A 107 1.44 -9.73 3.87
C GLN A 107 0.70 -9.94 5.18
N PHE A 108 -0.56 -10.36 5.08
CA PHE A 108 -1.36 -10.77 6.22
C PHE A 108 -1.72 -12.25 6.11
N ALA A 109 -1.53 -12.99 7.20
CA ALA A 109 -1.95 -14.39 7.27
C ALA A 109 -3.48 -14.49 7.35
N LYS A 110 -4.02 -15.64 6.91
CA LYS A 110 -5.45 -15.94 7.09
C LYS A 110 -5.84 -15.84 8.56
N GLY A 111 -6.96 -15.18 8.83
CA GLY A 111 -7.50 -14.96 10.18
C GLY A 111 -6.96 -13.71 10.88
N THR A 112 -5.96 -13.03 10.31
CA THR A 112 -5.47 -11.77 10.87
C THR A 112 -6.55 -10.68 10.79
N THR A 113 -6.86 -10.06 11.93
CA THR A 113 -7.62 -8.80 11.96
C THR A 113 -6.69 -7.67 11.54
N ILE A 114 -6.91 -7.13 10.34
CA ILE A 114 -6.10 -6.05 9.77
C ILE A 114 -6.55 -4.71 10.35
N LEU A 115 -7.85 -4.46 10.32
CA LEU A 115 -8.46 -3.29 10.98
C LEU A 115 -9.44 -3.76 12.06
N ARG A 116 -9.46 -3.05 13.19
CA ARG A 116 -10.36 -3.32 14.32
C ARG A 116 -11.29 -2.14 14.53
N ARG A 117 -12.60 -2.39 14.58
CA ARG A 117 -13.60 -1.35 14.85
C ARG A 117 -13.24 -0.53 16.10
N GLY A 118 -13.32 0.79 15.96
CA GLY A 118 -13.10 1.77 17.02
C GLY A 118 -11.64 2.21 17.20
N GLN A 119 -10.68 1.60 16.50
CA GLN A 119 -9.31 2.10 16.50
C GLN A 119 -9.15 3.30 15.56
N LEU A 120 -8.10 4.10 15.77
CA LEU A 120 -7.74 5.15 14.82
C LEU A 120 -7.21 4.53 13.52
N PRO A 121 -7.57 5.08 12.34
CA PRO A 121 -7.06 4.59 11.07
C PRO A 121 -5.54 4.82 11.00
N ASP A 122 -4.80 3.80 10.57
CA ASP A 122 -3.34 3.80 10.50
C ASP A 122 -2.80 3.83 9.07
N ALA A 123 -3.58 3.32 8.11
CA ALA A 123 -3.25 3.32 6.68
C ALA A 123 -4.49 3.12 5.81
N VAL A 124 -4.32 3.38 4.51
CA VAL A 124 -5.20 2.88 3.46
C VAL A 124 -4.54 1.68 2.80
N TYR A 125 -5.28 0.59 2.63
CA TYR A 125 -4.79 -0.68 2.10
C TYR A 125 -5.40 -0.98 0.74
N PHE A 126 -4.61 -1.61 -0.13
CA PHE A 126 -4.97 -1.99 -1.50
C PHE A 126 -4.64 -3.47 -1.70
N ILE A 127 -5.63 -4.28 -2.11
CA ILE A 127 -5.49 -5.72 -2.18
C ILE A 127 -4.85 -6.12 -3.52
N CYS A 128 -3.62 -6.64 -3.46
CA CYS A 128 -2.93 -7.21 -4.62
C CYS A 128 -3.34 -8.66 -4.86
N LEU A 129 -3.51 -9.42 -3.77
CA LEU A 129 -3.88 -10.83 -3.79
C LEU A 129 -4.62 -11.18 -2.51
N GLY A 130 -5.52 -12.15 -2.60
CA GLY A 130 -6.29 -12.65 -1.48
C GLY A 130 -7.63 -11.94 -1.31
N GLN A 131 -8.26 -12.19 -0.17
CA GLN A 131 -9.61 -11.71 0.16
C GLN A 131 -9.69 -11.35 1.62
N VAL A 132 -10.41 -10.27 1.92
CA VAL A 132 -10.72 -9.84 3.28
C VAL A 132 -12.23 -9.76 3.47
N ARG A 133 -12.69 -10.05 4.69
CA ARG A 133 -14.07 -9.84 5.11
C ARG A 133 -14.15 -8.53 5.86
N VAL A 134 -15.13 -7.71 5.52
CA VAL A 134 -15.55 -6.54 6.29
C VAL A 134 -16.76 -6.94 7.12
N ASP A 135 -16.68 -6.77 8.43
CA ASP A 135 -17.74 -7.15 9.39
C ASP A 135 -18.90 -6.12 9.39
N THR A 136 -19.44 -5.82 8.21
CA THR A 136 -20.71 -5.09 8.00
C THR A 136 -21.91 -6.02 8.23
N VAL A 137 -23.13 -5.46 8.20
CA VAL A 137 -24.37 -6.25 8.21
C VAL A 137 -25.18 -5.94 6.95
N PRO A 138 -25.30 -6.88 5.98
CA PRO A 138 -24.60 -8.18 5.93
C PRO A 138 -23.08 -8.00 5.72
N SER A 139 -22.29 -9.03 6.02
CA SER A 139 -20.83 -8.95 5.85
C SER A 139 -20.46 -8.87 4.36
N SER A 140 -19.45 -8.07 4.06
CA SER A 140 -18.97 -7.84 2.69
C SER A 140 -17.60 -8.49 2.49
N ILE A 141 -17.29 -8.92 1.28
CA ILE A 141 -15.97 -9.46 0.91
C ILE A 141 -15.32 -8.49 -0.06
N LEU A 142 -14.06 -8.16 0.20
CA LEU A 142 -13.21 -7.40 -0.71
C LEU A 142 -12.11 -8.31 -1.26
N ALA A 143 -11.81 -8.16 -2.54
CA ALA A 143 -10.84 -8.97 -3.27
C ALA A 143 -9.82 -8.08 -4.00
N GLN A 144 -8.96 -8.72 -4.80
CA GLN A 144 -7.94 -8.06 -5.61
C GLN A 144 -8.47 -6.83 -6.37
N GLY A 145 -7.72 -5.73 -6.32
CA GLY A 145 -8.07 -4.45 -6.94
C GLY A 145 -8.92 -3.53 -6.07
N GLN A 146 -9.53 -4.04 -4.99
CA GLN A 146 -10.28 -3.22 -4.04
C GLN A 146 -9.39 -2.71 -2.90
N SER A 147 -9.84 -1.66 -2.24
CA SER A 147 -9.18 -1.02 -1.10
C SER A 147 -10.07 -1.00 0.14
N PHE A 148 -9.46 -0.74 1.30
CA PHE A 148 -10.16 -0.53 2.57
C PHE A 148 -9.38 0.41 3.49
N GLY A 149 -10.10 1.05 4.43
CA GLY A 149 -9.56 2.05 5.36
C GLY A 149 -9.46 3.46 4.77
N ASP A 150 -9.78 3.62 3.49
CA ASP A 150 -9.82 4.89 2.77
C ASP A 150 -10.82 5.86 3.37
N ALA A 151 -12.05 5.44 3.61
CA ALA A 151 -13.11 6.30 4.13
C ALA A 151 -12.72 6.90 5.49
N GLU A 152 -12.13 6.11 6.38
CA GLU A 152 -11.74 6.56 7.72
C GLU A 152 -10.57 7.53 7.71
N VAL A 153 -9.55 7.28 6.90
CA VAL A 153 -8.43 8.21 6.74
C VAL A 153 -8.90 9.53 6.14
N VAL A 154 -9.75 9.46 5.13
CA VAL A 154 -10.23 10.63 4.40
C VAL A 154 -11.18 11.49 5.25
N ASN A 155 -12.06 10.87 6.04
CA ASN A 155 -13.02 11.57 6.88
C ASN A 155 -12.46 11.92 8.28
N GLY A 156 -11.29 11.38 8.65
CA GLY A 156 -10.71 11.57 9.98
C GLY A 156 -11.51 10.87 11.08
N GLU A 157 -12.11 9.73 10.77
CA GLU A 157 -12.97 8.97 11.68
C GLU A 157 -12.30 7.68 12.16
N PRO A 158 -12.68 7.15 13.34
CA PRO A 158 -12.25 5.81 13.75
C PRO A 158 -12.74 4.73 12.78
N VAL A 159 -11.99 3.63 12.69
CA VAL A 159 -12.33 2.41 11.91
C VAL A 159 -13.77 2.00 12.20
N ARG A 160 -14.63 2.02 11.18
CA ARG A 160 -16.07 1.74 11.33
C ARG A 160 -16.37 0.26 11.42
N PHE A 161 -15.64 -0.55 10.66
CA PHE A 161 -15.83 -1.99 10.59
C PHE A 161 -14.50 -2.73 10.74
N SER A 162 -14.52 -3.84 11.46
CA SER A 162 -13.36 -4.72 11.49
C SER A 162 -13.16 -5.38 10.13
N VAL A 163 -11.90 -5.51 9.72
CA VAL A 163 -11.48 -6.15 8.47
C VAL A 163 -10.59 -7.34 8.80
N VAL A 164 -10.95 -8.52 8.33
CA VAL A 164 -10.27 -9.78 8.65
C VAL A 164 -9.83 -10.49 7.37
N ALA A 165 -8.57 -10.92 7.30
CA ALA A 165 -8.05 -11.69 6.18
C ALA A 165 -8.71 -13.08 6.09
N MET A 166 -9.32 -13.41 4.96
CA MET A 166 -9.94 -14.72 4.71
C MET A 166 -8.98 -15.74 4.08
N SER A 167 -7.88 -15.24 3.51
CA SER A 167 -6.77 -15.98 2.90
C SER A 167 -5.45 -15.28 3.26
N VAL A 168 -4.32 -15.78 2.75
CA VAL A 168 -3.09 -14.98 2.75
C VAL A 168 -3.34 -13.79 1.83
N CYS A 169 -3.21 -12.57 2.36
CA CYS A 169 -3.40 -11.35 1.59
C CYS A 169 -2.07 -10.67 1.35
N HIS A 170 -1.76 -10.36 0.10
CA HIS A 170 -0.66 -9.44 -0.24
C HIS A 170 -1.28 -8.09 -0.50
N VAL A 171 -0.80 -7.06 0.19
CA VAL A 171 -1.37 -5.72 0.11
C VAL A 171 -0.30 -4.68 -0.10
N LEU A 172 -0.67 -3.65 -0.86
CA LEU A 172 -0.02 -2.35 -0.75
C LEU A 172 -0.73 -1.53 0.31
N PHE A 173 -0.04 -0.60 0.94
CA PHE A 173 -0.65 0.38 1.83
C PHE A 173 0.13 1.68 1.85
N VAL A 174 -0.58 2.76 2.15
CA VAL A 174 -0.02 4.09 2.36
C VAL A 174 -0.41 4.52 3.77
N ARG A 175 0.59 4.89 4.58
CA ARG A 175 0.38 5.25 5.99
C ARG A 175 -0.52 6.46 6.12
N HIS A 176 -1.24 6.56 7.23
CA HIS A 176 -2.11 7.70 7.54
C HIS A 176 -1.39 9.04 7.36
N LYS A 177 -0.17 9.20 7.88
CA LYS A 177 0.64 10.43 7.71
C LYS A 177 0.85 10.80 6.23
N ASP A 178 1.18 9.81 5.42
CA ASP A 178 1.49 9.98 4.00
C ASP A 178 0.20 10.24 3.21
N MET A 179 -0.91 9.62 3.62
CA MET A 179 -2.24 9.90 3.07
C MET A 179 -2.73 11.31 3.40
N VAL A 180 -2.52 11.80 4.62
CA VAL A 180 -2.82 13.21 4.96
C VAL A 180 -2.02 14.14 4.06
N THR A 181 -0.73 13.88 3.88
CA THR A 181 0.14 14.64 2.96
C THR A 181 -0.41 14.60 1.53
N LEU A 182 -0.85 13.43 1.05
CA LEU A 182 -1.46 13.28 -0.28
C LEU A 182 -2.74 14.13 -0.41
N LEU A 183 -3.62 14.10 0.58
CA LEU A 183 -4.89 14.84 0.59
C LEU A 183 -4.70 16.36 0.69
N ASP A 184 -3.57 16.81 1.24
CA ASP A 184 -3.19 18.23 1.26
C ASP A 184 -2.60 18.68 -0.08
N LEU A 185 -1.80 17.83 -0.72
CA LEU A 185 -1.21 18.09 -2.04
C LEU A 185 -2.24 17.98 -3.18
N VAL A 186 -3.25 17.12 -3.03
CA VAL A 186 -4.28 16.87 -4.04
C VAL A 186 -5.68 16.96 -3.39
N PRO A 187 -6.17 18.19 -3.12
CA PRO A 187 -7.43 18.39 -2.40
C PRO A 187 -8.68 17.80 -3.08
N SER A 188 -8.63 17.57 -4.40
CA SER A 188 -9.72 16.93 -5.15
C SER A 188 -9.98 15.47 -4.74
N LEU A 189 -9.06 14.85 -4.01
CA LEU A 189 -9.21 13.50 -3.45
C LEU A 189 -10.03 13.49 -2.15
N ARG A 190 -10.27 14.67 -1.55
CA ARG A 190 -11.19 14.79 -0.40
C ARG A 190 -12.63 14.72 -0.91
N PRO A 191 -13.56 14.14 -0.14
CA PRO A 191 -14.97 14.17 -0.45
C PRO A 191 -15.42 15.63 -0.56
N ALA A 192 -16.31 15.91 -1.51
CA ALA A 192 -16.94 17.21 -1.60
C ALA A 192 -17.52 17.56 -0.22
N ALA A 193 -17.23 18.78 0.27
CA ALA A 193 -17.79 19.25 1.52
C ALA A 193 -19.32 19.02 1.49
N PRO A 194 -19.92 18.47 2.56
CA PRO A 194 -21.36 18.32 2.59
C PRO A 194 -21.99 19.69 2.31
N PRO A 195 -23.06 19.76 1.49
CA PRO A 195 -23.70 21.03 1.22
C PRO A 195 -24.06 21.67 2.55
N THR A 196 -23.57 22.89 2.77
CA THR A 196 -23.87 23.68 3.95
C THR A 196 -25.39 23.64 4.09
N ARG A 197 -25.91 23.02 5.16
CA ARG A 197 -27.34 23.06 5.46
C ARG A 197 -27.70 24.54 5.50
N MET A 198 -28.39 25.03 4.48
CA MET A 198 -29.05 26.32 4.57
C MET A 198 -30.00 26.18 5.75
N ASP A 199 -29.72 26.94 6.80
CA ASP A 199 -30.51 26.99 8.01
C ASP A 199 -31.90 27.48 7.58
N SER A 200 -32.83 26.55 7.39
CA SER A 200 -34.23 26.85 7.10
C SER A 200 -34.88 27.29 8.41
N ARG A 201 -34.49 28.48 8.87
CA ARG A 201 -35.23 29.27 9.86
C ARG A 201 -35.85 30.44 9.12
N LEU A 202 -37.04 30.19 8.59
CA LEU A 202 -38.09 31.18 8.34
C LEU A 202 -39.25 30.85 9.28
#